data_AF-A0A950CPQ3-F1
#
_entry.id   AF-A0A950CPQ3-F1
#
_cell.length_a   1.000
_cell.length_b   1.000
_cell.length_c   1.000
_cell.angle_alpha   90.00
_cell.angle_beta   90.00
_cell.angle_gamma   90.00
#
_symmetry.space_group_name_H-M   'P 1'
#
loop_
_entity.id
_entity.type
_entity.pdbx_description
1 polymer ?
#
loop_
_entity_poly.entity_id
_entity_poly.type
_entity_poly.pdbx_seq_one_letter_code
_entity_poly.pdbx_strand_id
1 'polypeptide(L)'
;MATESVSESTYRSTYLPLPPSFIPTERDVVLDNLIDVLNTTLTHPDEAVQLVARKALDEVRCIQEQARRKLADRRAGLSARRLELLIDEIACALRTDADKLKSRRRTQHIAFQRQIAMYLLRRLTTASFPAIGEYFGRYHSTVIYAVALIERRMERDAAFCQFIEELEAQITEQPHLQVYANSEQS
;
A
#
# COMPACT_ATOMS: atom_id res chain seq x y z
N MET A 1 51.65 -43.08 -60.71
CA MET A 1 50.52 -42.71 -61.60
C MET A 1 49.26 -43.06 -60.82
N ALA A 2 48.59 -42.07 -60.19
CA ALA A 2 47.42 -41.35 -60.75
C ALA A 2 46.20 -42.30 -60.79
N THR A 3 45.02 -42.05 -60.21
CA THR A 3 44.31 -40.81 -59.84
C THR A 3 43.09 -41.12 -58.96
N GLU A 4 42.69 -40.12 -58.18
CA GLU A 4 41.39 -39.79 -57.56
C GLU A 4 40.13 -40.61 -57.92
N SER A 5 39.26 -40.84 -56.92
CA SER A 5 37.98 -40.08 -56.81
C SER A 5 37.16 -40.58 -55.61
N VAL A 6 37.01 -39.73 -54.59
CA VAL A 6 36.04 -39.88 -53.50
C VAL A 6 34.71 -39.29 -53.99
N SER A 7 33.68 -40.11 -54.18
CA SER A 7 32.34 -39.64 -54.55
C SER A 7 31.37 -39.79 -53.36
N GLU A 8 30.98 -38.62 -52.86
CA GLU A 8 29.70 -38.27 -52.22
C GLU A 8 29.02 -39.32 -51.34
N SER A 9 29.37 -39.29 -50.05
CA SER A 9 28.46 -39.67 -48.98
C SER A 9 27.28 -38.69 -48.96
N THR A 10 26.17 -39.08 -49.56
CA THR A 10 24.86 -38.44 -49.49
C THR A 10 24.37 -38.39 -48.04
N TYR A 11 24.79 -37.39 -47.28
CA TYR A 11 24.27 -37.08 -45.95
C TYR A 11 22.87 -36.47 -46.13
N ARG A 12 21.87 -37.34 -46.33
CA ARG A 12 20.46 -36.92 -46.42
C ARG A 12 20.00 -36.55 -45.02
N SER A 13 20.24 -35.30 -44.65
CA SER A 13 19.82 -34.74 -43.37
C SER A 13 18.29 -34.71 -43.29
N THR A 14 17.70 -35.75 -42.71
CA THR A 14 16.28 -35.80 -42.39
C THR A 14 15.99 -34.91 -41.20
N TYR A 15 16.02 -33.60 -41.40
CA TYR A 15 15.40 -32.67 -40.47
C TYR A 15 13.89 -32.76 -40.64
N LEU A 16 13.21 -33.28 -39.63
CA LEU A 16 11.76 -33.18 -39.52
C LEU A 16 11.43 -31.70 -39.28
N PRO A 17 10.65 -31.03 -40.15
CA PRO A 17 10.27 -29.66 -39.90
C PRO A 17 9.46 -29.60 -38.59
N LEU A 18 9.91 -28.74 -37.67
CA LEU A 18 9.22 -28.49 -36.40
C LEU A 18 7.78 -28.02 -36.68
N PRO A 19 6.78 -28.51 -35.91
CA PRO A 19 5.40 -28.10 -36.11
C PRO A 19 5.26 -26.59 -35.89
N PRO A 20 4.37 -25.90 -36.65
CA PRO A 20 4.24 -24.44 -36.60
C PRO A 20 3.81 -23.89 -35.24
N SER A 21 3.28 -24.74 -34.35
CA SER A 21 3.00 -24.40 -32.95
C SER A 21 4.26 -24.19 -32.10
N PHE A 22 5.44 -24.56 -32.60
CA PHE A 22 6.73 -24.42 -31.93
C PHE A 22 7.50 -23.19 -32.37
N ILE A 23 6.92 -22.34 -33.23
CA ILE A 23 7.48 -21.04 -33.58
C ILE A 23 7.04 -20.06 -32.48
N PRO A 24 7.95 -19.56 -31.62
CA PRO A 24 7.59 -18.58 -30.61
C PRO A 24 7.08 -17.33 -31.33
N THR A 25 5.79 -17.04 -31.20
CA THR A 25 5.13 -15.92 -31.89
C THR A 25 5.31 -14.59 -31.18
N GLU A 26 5.71 -14.60 -29.90
CA GLU A 26 6.10 -13.41 -29.15
C GLU A 26 7.58 -13.46 -28.78
N ARG A 27 8.23 -12.29 -28.79
CA ARG A 27 9.55 -12.13 -28.17
C ARG A 27 9.38 -12.36 -26.67
N ASP A 28 9.57 -13.59 -26.23
CA ASP A 28 9.65 -13.87 -24.82
C ASP A 28 10.89 -13.16 -24.25
N VAL A 29 10.70 -12.42 -23.15
CA VAL A 29 11.75 -11.70 -22.42
C VAL A 29 12.95 -12.61 -22.11
N VAL A 30 12.69 -13.91 -21.95
CA VAL A 30 13.70 -14.95 -21.75
C VAL A 30 14.61 -15.10 -22.97
N LEU A 31 14.05 -15.10 -24.19
CA LEU A 31 14.81 -15.21 -25.44
C LEU A 31 15.64 -13.96 -25.70
N ASP A 32 15.08 -12.77 -25.48
CA ASP A 32 15.82 -11.51 -25.62
C ASP A 32 17.00 -11.44 -24.63
N ASN A 33 16.79 -11.88 -23.38
CA ASN A 33 17.85 -11.98 -22.39
C ASN A 33 18.93 -13.01 -22.76
N LEU A 34 18.54 -14.14 -23.34
CA LEU A 34 19.48 -15.18 -23.79
C LEU A 34 20.33 -14.70 -24.97
N ILE A 35 19.72 -13.99 -25.91
CA ILE A 35 20.41 -13.38 -27.05
C ILE A 35 21.40 -12.32 -26.57
N ASP A 36 21.00 -11.44 -25.64
CA ASP A 36 21.90 -10.43 -25.06
C ASP A 36 23.13 -11.05 -24.37
N VAL A 37 22.92 -12.11 -23.58
CA VAL A 37 23.98 -12.78 -22.83
C VAL A 37 24.93 -13.53 -23.78
N LEU A 38 24.40 -14.22 -24.79
CA LEU A 38 25.22 -14.93 -25.78
C LEU A 38 26.05 -13.96 -26.64
N ASN A 39 25.46 -12.83 -27.05
CA ASN A 39 26.15 -11.81 -27.84
C ASN A 39 27.27 -11.11 -27.08
N THR A 40 27.13 -10.94 -25.75
CA THR A 40 28.14 -10.32 -24.88
C THR A 40 29.24 -11.30 -24.43
N THR A 41 28.92 -12.58 -24.20
CA THR A 41 29.94 -13.58 -23.82
C THR A 41 30.94 -13.89 -24.94
N LEU A 42 30.52 -13.78 -26.20
CA LEU A 42 31.39 -14.03 -27.36
C LEU A 42 32.38 -12.89 -27.65
N THR A 43 32.11 -11.67 -27.17
CA THR A 43 32.93 -10.48 -27.41
C THR A 43 33.68 -10.00 -26.17
N HIS A 44 33.01 -9.92 -25.01
CA HIS A 44 33.58 -9.45 -23.74
C HIS A 44 33.02 -10.26 -22.55
N PRO A 45 33.68 -11.37 -22.16
CA PRO A 45 33.15 -12.28 -21.12
C PRO A 45 32.96 -11.61 -19.76
N ASP A 46 33.80 -10.62 -19.41
CA ASP A 46 33.67 -9.85 -18.16
C ASP A 46 32.42 -8.96 -18.15
N GLU A 47 32.07 -8.35 -19.29
CA GLU A 47 30.86 -7.54 -19.44
C GLU A 47 29.59 -8.39 -19.37
N ALA A 48 29.63 -9.62 -19.90
CA ALA A 48 28.52 -10.54 -19.80
C ALA A 48 28.22 -10.96 -18.35
N VAL A 49 29.27 -11.23 -17.55
CA VAL A 49 29.13 -11.52 -16.12
C VAL A 49 28.54 -10.33 -15.37
N GLN A 50 29.01 -9.11 -15.66
CA GLN A 50 28.47 -7.88 -15.08
C GLN A 50 27.01 -7.63 -15.46
N LEU A 51 26.63 -7.92 -16.70
CA LEU A 51 25.26 -7.76 -17.20
C LEU A 51 24.29 -8.72 -16.49
N VAL A 52 24.66 -9.99 -16.37
CA VAL A 52 23.83 -11.00 -15.66
C VAL A 52 23.70 -10.62 -14.19
N ALA A 53 24.79 -10.22 -13.53
CA ALA A 53 24.76 -9.78 -12.14
C ALA A 53 23.84 -8.57 -11.94
N ARG A 54 23.91 -7.57 -12.84
CA ARG A 54 23.05 -6.38 -12.78
C ARG A 54 21.58 -6.71 -13.00
N LYS A 55 21.25 -7.51 -14.02
CA LYS A 55 19.86 -7.94 -14.28
C LYS A 55 19.30 -8.72 -13.08
N ALA A 56 20.07 -9.64 -12.49
CA ALA A 56 19.66 -10.38 -11.30
C ALA A 56 19.43 -9.46 -10.08
N LEU A 57 20.29 -8.46 -9.86
CA LEU A 57 20.10 -7.47 -8.79
C LEU A 57 18.87 -6.59 -9.03
N ASP A 58 18.59 -6.20 -10.27
CA ASP A 58 17.41 -5.41 -10.63
C ASP A 58 16.10 -6.22 -10.43
N GLU A 59 16.11 -7.53 -10.72
CA GLU A 59 14.98 -8.42 -10.43
C GLU A 59 14.70 -8.53 -8.93
N VAL A 60 15.73 -8.78 -8.11
CA VAL A 60 15.58 -8.83 -6.65
C VAL A 60 15.07 -7.50 -6.11
N ARG A 61 15.57 -6.38 -6.63
CA ARG A 61 15.10 -5.03 -6.27
C ARG A 61 13.62 -4.85 -6.61
N CYS A 62 13.20 -5.26 -7.80
CA CYS A 62 11.80 -5.17 -8.24
C CYS A 62 10.88 -5.97 -7.32
N ILE A 63 11.26 -7.20 -6.96
CA ILE A 63 10.49 -8.06 -6.03
C ILE A 63 10.37 -7.40 -4.65
N GLN A 64 11.47 -6.82 -4.13
CA GLN A 64 11.44 -6.12 -2.84
C GLN A 64 10.52 -4.89 -2.86
N GLU A 65 10.55 -4.10 -3.94
CA GLU A 65 9.69 -2.93 -4.10
C GLU A 65 8.20 -3.32 -4.19
N GLN A 66 7.88 -4.39 -4.93
CA GLN A 66 6.51 -4.91 -5.02
C GLN A 66 6.00 -5.44 -3.66
N ALA A 67 6.83 -6.18 -2.92
CA ALA A 67 6.47 -6.65 -1.59
C ALA A 67 6.18 -5.49 -0.63
N ARG A 68 7.01 -4.44 -0.65
CA ARG A 68 6.81 -3.22 0.14
C ARG A 68 5.49 -2.51 -0.21
N ARG A 69 5.17 -2.38 -1.50
CA ARG A 69 3.90 -1.78 -1.95
C ARG A 69 2.69 -2.56 -1.43
N LYS A 70 2.68 -3.89 -1.59
CA LYS A 70 1.59 -4.74 -1.10
C LYS A 70 1.38 -4.63 0.42
N LEU A 71 2.46 -4.54 1.19
CA LEU A 71 2.38 -4.35 2.64
C LEU A 71 1.82 -2.96 2.99
N ALA A 72 2.24 -1.92 2.27
CA ALA A 72 1.71 -0.56 2.46
C ALA A 72 0.21 -0.48 2.15
N ASP A 73 -0.26 -1.10 1.06
CA ASP A 73 -1.67 -1.11 0.69
C ASP A 73 -2.53 -1.84 1.73
N ARG A 74 -2.07 -2.99 2.23
CA ARG A 74 -2.75 -3.70 3.33
C ARG A 74 -2.81 -2.87 4.60
N ARG A 75 -1.72 -2.16 4.95
CA ARG A 75 -1.66 -1.31 6.14
C ARG A 75 -2.57 -0.10 6.01
N ALA A 76 -2.63 0.53 4.83
CA ALA A 76 -3.55 1.62 4.53
C ALA A 76 -5.01 1.16 4.68
N GLY A 77 -5.37 0.00 4.13
CA GLY A 77 -6.72 -0.58 4.27
C GLY A 77 -7.11 -0.85 5.73
N LEU A 78 -6.18 -1.37 6.54
CA LEU A 78 -6.39 -1.56 7.98
C LEU A 78 -6.62 -0.23 8.71
N SER A 79 -5.85 0.81 8.36
CA SER A 79 -6.00 2.14 8.96
C SER A 79 -7.35 2.79 8.64
N ALA A 80 -7.83 2.66 7.40
CA ALA A 80 -9.13 3.20 6.98
C ALA A 80 -10.30 2.49 7.69
N ARG A 81 -10.25 1.15 7.76
CA ARG A 81 -11.25 0.35 8.48
C ARG A 81 -11.28 0.69 9.97
N ARG A 82 -10.12 0.95 10.58
CA ARG A 82 -10.03 1.34 11.99
C ARG A 82 -10.66 2.71 12.23
N LEU A 83 -10.42 3.69 11.35
CA LEU A 83 -11.05 5.02 11.43
C LEU A 83 -12.57 4.91 11.32
N GLU A 84 -13.07 4.01 10.48
CA GLU A 84 -14.51 3.75 10.34
C GLU A 84 -15.14 3.23 11.63
N LEU A 85 -14.58 2.16 12.21
CA LEU A 85 -15.07 1.60 13.47
C LEU A 85 -15.08 2.62 14.60
N LEU A 86 -14.00 3.42 14.72
CA LEU A 86 -13.91 4.44 15.75
C LEU A 86 -14.94 5.55 15.57
N ILE A 87 -15.27 5.92 14.34
CA ILE A 87 -16.27 6.96 14.09
C ILE A 87 -17.67 6.48 14.41
N ASP A 88 -17.97 5.23 14.13
CA ASP A 88 -19.23 4.63 14.53
C ASP A 88 -19.36 4.61 16.06
N GLU A 89 -18.29 4.22 16.76
CA GLU A 89 -18.29 4.21 18.24
C GLU A 89 -18.41 5.63 18.84
N ILE A 90 -17.67 6.60 18.29
CA ILE A 90 -17.78 8.02 18.68
C ILE A 90 -19.20 8.53 18.40
N ALA A 91 -19.81 8.16 17.28
CA ALA A 91 -21.17 8.56 16.94
C ALA A 91 -22.19 8.00 17.93
N CYS A 92 -22.03 6.72 18.32
CA CYS A 92 -22.82 6.09 19.38
C CYS A 92 -22.67 6.82 20.71
N ALA A 93 -21.45 7.13 21.14
CA ALA A 93 -21.19 7.85 22.39
C ALA A 93 -21.80 9.27 22.38
N LEU A 94 -21.74 9.97 21.24
CA LEU A 94 -22.31 11.31 21.04
C LEU A 94 -23.82 11.30 20.71
N ARG A 95 -24.47 10.13 20.69
CA ARG A 95 -25.89 9.94 20.31
C ARG A 95 -26.25 10.64 18.99
N THR A 96 -25.41 10.46 17.98
CA THR A 96 -25.57 11.05 16.65
C THR A 96 -25.31 10.00 15.58
N ASP A 97 -25.69 10.29 14.34
CA ASP A 97 -25.43 9.37 13.23
C ASP A 97 -24.03 9.61 12.67
N ALA A 98 -23.27 8.54 12.38
CA ALA A 98 -21.94 8.63 11.76
C ALA A 98 -22.00 9.43 10.44
N ASP A 99 -23.06 9.27 9.66
CA ASP A 99 -23.30 10.02 8.43
C ASP A 99 -23.45 11.52 8.66
N LYS A 100 -24.03 11.94 9.80
CA LYS A 100 -24.15 13.36 10.14
C LYS A 100 -22.78 13.97 10.43
N LEU A 101 -21.89 13.23 11.08
CA LEU A 101 -20.50 13.66 11.32
C LEU A 101 -19.74 13.83 10.01
N LYS A 102 -19.90 12.89 9.05
CA LYS A 102 -19.31 12.96 7.71
C LYS A 102 -19.96 14.03 6.81
N SER A 103 -21.22 14.39 7.07
CA SER A 103 -22.01 15.28 6.20
C SER A 103 -21.41 16.69 6.05
N ARG A 104 -21.72 17.37 4.94
CA ARG A 104 -21.30 18.78 4.75
C ARG A 104 -22.10 19.79 5.58
N ARG A 105 -23.12 19.35 6.33
CA ARG A 105 -24.02 20.23 7.09
C ARG A 105 -23.26 21.07 8.12
N ARG A 106 -23.64 22.35 8.21
CA ARG A 106 -23.00 23.38 9.06
C ARG A 106 -23.80 23.73 10.31
N THR A 107 -24.84 22.97 10.63
CA THR A 107 -25.59 23.14 11.89
C THR A 107 -24.63 23.13 13.07
N GLN A 108 -24.68 24.15 13.93
CA GLN A 108 -23.71 24.38 14.99
C GLN A 108 -23.47 23.14 15.86
N HIS A 109 -24.54 22.46 16.25
CA HIS A 109 -24.48 21.22 17.03
C HIS A 109 -23.70 20.11 16.32
N ILE A 110 -24.01 19.84 15.04
CA ILE A 110 -23.33 18.80 14.24
C ILE A 110 -21.86 19.19 13.99
N ALA A 111 -21.59 20.48 13.74
CA ALA A 111 -20.24 20.97 13.56
C ALA A 111 -19.39 20.77 14.83
N PHE A 112 -19.97 21.03 16.00
CA PHE A 112 -19.32 20.82 17.28
C PHE A 112 -19.06 19.33 17.57
N GLN A 113 -20.06 18.46 17.38
CA GLN A 113 -19.88 17.01 17.51
C GLN A 113 -18.78 16.46 16.59
N ARG A 114 -18.69 16.98 15.35
CA ARG A 114 -17.60 16.63 14.43
C ARG A 114 -16.24 17.11 14.90
N GLN A 115 -16.14 18.29 15.51
CA GLN A 115 -14.87 18.78 16.07
C GLN A 115 -14.38 17.87 17.19
N ILE A 116 -15.29 17.43 18.07
CA ILE A 116 -15.01 16.43 19.11
C ILE A 116 -14.54 15.12 18.47
N ALA A 117 -15.25 14.63 17.44
CA ALA A 117 -14.86 13.39 16.75
C ALA A 117 -13.46 13.48 16.12
N MET A 118 -13.11 14.60 15.48
CA MET A 118 -11.78 14.84 14.92
C MET A 118 -10.68 14.82 15.99
N TYR A 119 -10.95 15.41 17.15
CA TYR A 119 -10.04 15.39 18.30
C TYR A 119 -9.86 13.97 18.86
N LEU A 120 -10.97 13.25 19.11
CA LEU A 120 -10.92 11.89 19.64
C LEU A 120 -10.19 10.94 18.69
N LEU A 121 -10.44 11.00 17.38
CA LEU A 121 -9.69 10.18 16.41
C LEU A 121 -8.19 10.47 16.44
N ARG A 122 -7.80 11.74 16.59
CA ARG A 122 -6.39 12.11 16.66
C ARG A 122 -5.72 11.56 17.92
N ARG A 123 -6.44 11.44 19.04
CA ARG A 123 -5.95 10.84 20.29
C ARG A 123 -5.94 9.31 20.25
N LEU A 124 -6.99 8.70 19.73
CA LEU A 124 -7.20 7.25 19.73
C LEU A 124 -6.45 6.53 18.58
N THR A 125 -5.93 7.27 17.60
CA THR A 125 -5.22 6.70 16.46
C THR A 125 -3.89 7.40 16.17
N THR A 126 -3.02 6.67 15.48
CA THR A 126 -1.76 7.19 14.93
C THR A 126 -1.95 7.83 13.54
N ALA A 127 -3.20 8.03 13.10
CA ALA A 127 -3.50 8.60 11.79
C ALA A 127 -3.03 10.05 11.67
N SER A 128 -2.54 10.41 10.48
CA SER A 128 -2.08 11.77 10.18
C SER A 128 -3.26 12.73 9.99
N PHE A 129 -3.04 14.04 10.19
CA PHE A 129 -4.08 15.05 9.94
C PHE A 129 -4.66 14.99 8.51
N PRO A 130 -3.86 14.75 7.45
CA PRO A 130 -4.39 14.51 6.11
C PRO A 130 -5.31 13.29 6.03
N ALA A 131 -4.96 12.16 6.64
CA ALA A 131 -5.76 10.94 6.59
C ALA A 131 -7.12 11.11 7.29
N ILE A 132 -7.12 11.77 8.47
CA ILE A 132 -8.37 12.12 9.17
C ILE A 132 -9.20 13.09 8.31
N GLY A 133 -8.56 14.09 7.71
CA GLY A 133 -9.23 15.05 6.83
C GLY A 133 -9.88 14.39 5.62
N GLU A 134 -9.16 13.49 4.95
CA GLU A 134 -9.65 12.68 3.82
C GLU A 134 -10.87 11.87 4.22
N TYR A 135 -10.83 11.21 5.38
CA TYR A 135 -11.96 10.45 5.91
C TYR A 135 -13.22 11.30 6.08
N PHE A 136 -13.10 12.53 6.61
CA PHE A 136 -14.23 13.45 6.76
C PHE A 136 -14.55 14.26 5.48
N GLY A 137 -13.78 14.09 4.40
CA GLY A 137 -13.88 14.90 3.18
C GLY A 137 -13.60 16.39 3.42
N ARG A 138 -12.64 16.70 4.31
CA ARG A 138 -12.25 18.05 4.75
C ARG A 138 -10.76 18.30 4.56
N TYR A 139 -10.39 19.58 4.45
CA TYR A 139 -9.00 19.99 4.44
C TYR A 139 -8.34 19.65 5.79
N HIS A 140 -7.09 19.17 5.77
CA HIS A 140 -6.32 18.84 6.96
C HIS A 140 -6.19 20.03 7.94
N SER A 141 -6.15 21.27 7.43
CA SER A 141 -6.17 22.49 8.24
C SER A 141 -7.43 22.62 9.11
N THR A 142 -8.56 22.06 8.66
CA THR A 142 -9.81 22.02 9.43
C THR A 142 -9.69 21.08 10.63
N VAL A 143 -9.00 19.96 10.45
CA VAL A 143 -8.74 18.98 11.52
C VAL A 143 -7.79 19.58 12.56
N ILE A 144 -6.72 20.23 12.12
CA ILE A 144 -5.78 20.94 13.01
C ILE A 144 -6.52 22.00 13.83
N TYR A 145 -7.36 22.81 13.19
CA TYR A 145 -8.17 23.80 13.88
C TYR A 145 -9.14 23.16 14.89
N ALA A 146 -9.81 22.08 14.52
CA ALA A 146 -10.73 21.38 15.41
C ALA A 146 -10.03 20.84 16.66
N VAL A 147 -8.87 20.20 16.49
CA VAL A 147 -8.05 19.68 17.60
C VAL A 147 -7.65 20.81 18.54
N ALA A 148 -7.05 21.88 18.01
CA ALA A 148 -6.62 23.02 18.83
C ALA A 148 -7.79 23.72 19.54
N LEU A 149 -8.98 23.75 18.93
CA LEU A 149 -10.18 24.34 19.53
C LEU A 149 -10.67 23.52 20.73
N ILE A 150 -10.69 22.19 20.62
CA ILE A 150 -11.11 21.29 21.70
C ILE A 150 -10.10 21.32 22.84
N GLU A 151 -8.79 21.26 22.54
CA GLU A 151 -7.72 21.37 23.55
C GLU A 151 -7.83 22.66 24.36
N ARG A 152 -7.93 23.81 23.69
CA ARG A 152 -8.12 25.11 24.37
C ARG A 152 -9.39 25.19 25.20
N ARG A 153 -10.44 24.46 24.81
CA ARG A 153 -11.69 24.42 25.58
C ARG A 153 -11.52 23.56 26.84
N MET A 154 -10.85 22.43 26.73
CA MET A 154 -10.53 21.56 27.87
C MET A 154 -9.65 22.29 28.92
N GLU A 155 -8.72 23.13 28.47
CA GLU A 155 -7.90 23.95 29.38
C GLU A 155 -8.70 24.97 30.20
N ARG A 156 -9.83 25.44 29.66
CA ARG A 156 -10.63 26.52 30.28
C ARG A 156 -11.82 26.02 31.09
N ASP A 157 -12.29 24.82 30.78
CA ASP A 157 -13.53 24.26 31.32
C ASP A 157 -13.25 22.83 31.80
N ALA A 158 -13.08 22.70 33.13
CA ALA A 158 -12.80 21.43 33.77
C ALA A 158 -13.95 20.42 33.60
N ALA A 159 -15.20 20.89 33.57
CA ALA A 159 -16.35 20.01 33.35
C ALA A 159 -16.36 19.46 31.92
N PHE A 160 -15.98 20.30 30.94
CA PHE A 160 -15.79 19.85 29.56
C PHE A 160 -14.61 18.87 29.42
N CYS A 161 -13.51 19.09 30.17
CA CYS A 161 -12.38 18.15 30.19
C CYS A 161 -12.83 16.77 30.68
N GLN A 162 -13.53 16.72 31.82
CA GLN A 162 -14.08 15.48 32.37
C GLN A 162 -15.01 14.78 31.37
N PHE A 163 -15.92 15.52 30.73
CA PHE A 163 -16.80 14.98 29.71
C PHE A 163 -16.04 14.31 28.54
N ILE A 164 -14.96 14.92 28.08
CA ILE A 164 -14.14 14.36 26.99
C ILE A 164 -13.36 13.13 27.45
N GLU A 165 -12.82 13.14 28.66
CA GLU A 165 -12.13 11.98 29.26
C GLU A 165 -13.08 10.81 29.48
N GLU A 166 -14.32 11.06 29.92
CA GLU A 166 -15.37 10.04 30.04
C GLU A 166 -15.72 9.42 28.69
N LEU A 167 -15.86 10.25 27.64
CA LEU A 167 -16.08 9.76 26.28
C LEU A 167 -14.92 8.90 25.80
N GLU A 168 -13.68 9.31 26.05
CA GLU A 168 -12.47 8.57 25.67
C GLU A 168 -12.38 7.22 26.40
N ALA A 169 -12.70 7.19 27.70
CA ALA A 169 -12.77 5.97 28.49
C ALA A 169 -13.84 5.02 27.94
N GLN A 170 -15.05 5.52 27.69
CA GLN A 170 -16.16 4.73 27.14
C GLN A 170 -15.79 4.07 25.79
N ILE A 171 -15.10 4.79 24.90
CA ILE A 171 -14.68 4.26 23.60
C ILE A 171 -13.56 3.21 23.78
N THR A 172 -12.66 3.40 24.74
CA THR A 172 -11.52 2.50 24.97
C THR A 172 -11.92 1.19 25.67
N GLU A 173 -12.94 1.24 26.53
CA GLU A 173 -13.46 0.07 27.26
C GLU A 173 -14.21 -0.92 26.36
N GLN A 174 -14.55 -0.53 25.13
CA GLN A 174 -15.22 -1.40 24.16
C GLN A 174 -14.27 -2.54 23.68
N PRO A 175 -14.62 -3.82 23.95
CA PRO A 175 -13.70 -4.96 23.81
C PRO A 175 -13.26 -5.23 22.36
N HIS A 176 -13.99 -4.70 21.36
CA HIS A 176 -13.67 -4.89 19.95
C HIS A 176 -12.51 -4.01 19.44
N LEU A 177 -12.10 -2.97 20.18
CA LEU A 177 -10.99 -2.08 19.81
C LEU A 177 -9.63 -2.53 20.38
N GLN A 178 -9.60 -3.31 21.46
CA GLN A 178 -8.37 -3.80 22.09
C GLN A 178 -7.54 -4.72 21.18
N VAL A 179 -8.19 -5.42 20.25
CA VAL A 179 -7.51 -6.30 19.28
C VAL A 179 -6.60 -5.53 18.32
N TYR A 180 -6.94 -4.27 18.03
CA TYR A 180 -6.19 -3.45 17.05
C TYR A 180 -5.01 -2.68 17.67
N ALA A 181 -5.07 -2.35 18.97
CA ALA A 181 -3.97 -1.70 19.67
C ALA A 181 -2.69 -2.56 19.68
N ASN A 182 -2.84 -3.88 19.74
CA ASN A 182 -1.73 -4.84 19.74
C ASN A 182 -1.12 -5.06 18.34
N SER A 183 -1.81 -4.65 17.26
CA SER A 183 -1.38 -4.91 15.88
C SER A 183 -0.50 -3.82 15.26
N GLU A 184 -0.45 -2.62 15.86
CA GLU A 184 0.38 -1.50 15.37
C GLU A 184 1.74 -1.38 16.08
N GLN A 185 1.96 -2.15 17.14
CA GLN A 185 3.20 -2.15 17.95
C GLN A 185 4.14 -3.33 17.67
N SER A 186 3.79 -4.25 16.75
CA SER A 186 4.63 -5.39 16.35
C SER A 186 5.20 -5.24 14.94
#